data_AF-A0A7X5QRJ1-F1
#
_entry.id   AF-A0A7X5QRJ1-F1
#
_cell.length_a   1.000
_cell.length_b   1.000
_cell.length_c   1.000
_cell.angle_alpha   90.00
_cell.angle_beta   90.00
_cell.angle_gamma   90.00
#
_symmetry.space_group_name_H-M   'P 1'
#
loop_
_entity.id
_entity.type
_entity.pdbx_description
1 polymer ?
#
loop_
_entity_poly.entity_id
_entity_poly.type
_entity_poly.pdbx_seq_one_letter_code
_entity_poly.pdbx_strand_id
1 'polypeptide(L)'
;MDKAAFESFFDEVVSRPLLGRGFVRCGKSLFAEIHGVQIGWVRGGGRFASSGSVAHCVCFRHAFLRDKESRIPVKPPGFPEQYPWVFDLELLPASTHKDWRFDAARLMNLPYGQYTFEGLAGATVRDDLNSRLAAFLRYADWALSLTASDAVAQLRGFAEDYWIARHWLEDYAGRADTPI
;
A
#
# COMPACT_ATOMS: atom_id res chain seq x y z
N MET A 1 -3.35 -12.91 22.77
CA MET A 1 -4.73 -12.55 22.36
C MET A 1 -5.22 -13.50 21.28
N ASP A 2 -6.53 -13.76 21.19
CA ASP A 2 -7.10 -14.54 20.08
C ASP A 2 -7.38 -13.67 18.82
N LYS A 3 -7.76 -14.33 17.73
CA LYS A 3 -8.04 -13.66 16.46
C LYS A 3 -9.27 -12.75 16.51
N ALA A 4 -10.31 -13.11 17.25
CA ALA A 4 -11.54 -12.32 17.29
C ALA A 4 -11.30 -10.98 18.01
N ALA A 5 -10.59 -11.02 19.13
CA ALA A 5 -10.16 -9.83 19.86
C ALA A 5 -9.23 -8.95 19.00
N PHE A 6 -8.29 -9.55 18.25
CA PHE A 6 -7.45 -8.80 17.31
C PHE A 6 -8.29 -8.09 16.24
N GLU A 7 -9.24 -8.79 15.60
CA GLU A 7 -10.10 -8.20 14.56
C GLU A 7 -10.95 -7.06 15.11
N SER A 8 -11.41 -7.15 16.37
CA SER A 8 -12.11 -6.06 17.03
C SER A 8 -11.21 -4.84 17.24
N PHE A 9 -9.96 -5.03 17.64
CA PHE A 9 -9.02 -3.91 17.82
C PHE A 9 -8.58 -3.33 16.48
N PHE A 10 -8.39 -4.16 15.46
CA PHE A 10 -8.11 -3.70 14.10
C PHE A 10 -9.27 -2.88 13.52
N ASP A 11 -10.52 -3.30 13.77
CA ASP A 11 -11.71 -2.56 13.37
C ASP A 11 -11.74 -1.17 14.01
N GLU A 12 -11.57 -1.12 15.33
CA GLU A 12 -11.64 0.09 16.14
C GLU A 12 -10.49 1.06 15.82
N VAL A 13 -9.25 0.56 15.81
CA VAL A 13 -8.04 1.39 15.74
C VAL A 13 -7.67 1.73 14.30
N VAL A 14 -7.81 0.81 13.35
CA VAL A 14 -7.34 1.02 11.97
C VAL A 14 -8.51 1.26 11.03
N SER A 15 -9.47 0.34 11.00
CA SER A 15 -10.45 0.33 9.93
C SER A 15 -11.43 1.49 10.03
N ARG A 16 -12.06 1.74 11.19
CA ARG A 16 -13.02 2.84 11.35
C ARG A 16 -12.38 4.21 11.09
N PRO A 17 -11.17 4.53 11.61
CA PRO A 17 -10.51 5.78 11.28
C PRO A 17 -10.22 5.95 9.79
N LEU A 18 -9.79 4.90 9.09
CA LEU A 18 -9.56 4.96 7.64
C LEU A 18 -10.86 5.08 6.84
N LEU A 19 -11.92 4.36 7.22
CA LEU A 19 -13.26 4.52 6.63
C LEU A 19 -13.75 5.97 6.76
N GLY A 20 -13.54 6.59 7.93
CA GLY A 20 -13.86 8.01 8.17
C GLY A 20 -13.05 8.99 7.31
N ARG A 21 -11.96 8.53 6.67
CA ARG A 21 -11.12 9.30 5.74
C ARG A 21 -11.42 8.97 4.26
N GLY A 22 -12.51 8.25 3.98
CA GLY A 22 -12.91 7.91 2.61
C GLY A 22 -12.29 6.61 2.06
N PHE A 23 -11.61 5.83 2.90
CA PHE A 23 -11.27 4.46 2.50
C PHE A 23 -12.53 3.61 2.44
N VAL A 24 -12.52 2.62 1.54
CA VAL A 24 -13.53 1.60 1.38
C VAL A 24 -12.94 0.22 1.65
N ARG A 25 -13.76 -0.68 2.19
CA ARG A 25 -13.36 -2.07 2.41
C ARG A 25 -13.46 -2.88 1.11
N CYS A 26 -12.42 -3.65 0.84
CA CYS A 26 -12.46 -4.77 -0.08
C CYS A 26 -12.01 -6.03 0.65
N GLY A 27 -12.98 -6.85 1.06
CA GLY A 27 -12.75 -7.96 1.98
C GLY A 27 -12.10 -7.50 3.27
N LYS A 28 -10.83 -7.88 3.45
CA LYS A 28 -10.03 -7.67 4.65
C LYS A 28 -9.04 -6.50 4.54
N SER A 29 -9.03 -5.83 3.40
CA SER A 29 -8.14 -4.73 3.02
C SER A 29 -8.92 -3.41 2.88
N LEU A 30 -8.21 -2.29 2.92
CA LEU A 30 -8.77 -0.95 2.84
C LEU A 30 -8.12 -0.18 1.71
N PHE A 31 -8.91 0.45 0.85
CA PHE A 31 -8.42 1.21 -0.30
C PHE A 31 -9.11 2.56 -0.41
N ALA A 32 -8.42 3.57 -0.93
CA ALA A 32 -9.02 4.85 -1.27
C ALA A 32 -8.47 5.33 -2.61
N GLU A 33 -9.24 6.22 -3.25
CA GLU A 33 -8.71 7.10 -4.29
C GLU A 33 -8.90 8.55 -3.82
N ILE A 34 -7.80 9.28 -3.73
CA ILE A 34 -7.76 10.66 -3.22
C ILE A 34 -6.97 11.47 -4.24
N HIS A 35 -7.60 12.47 -4.86
CA HIS A 35 -6.97 13.33 -5.88
C HIS A 35 -6.24 12.57 -7.01
N GLY A 36 -6.81 11.46 -7.46
CA GLY A 36 -6.21 10.62 -8.52
C GLY A 36 -5.02 9.77 -8.05
N VAL A 37 -4.80 9.65 -6.73
CA VAL A 37 -3.86 8.72 -6.11
C VAL A 37 -4.65 7.60 -5.45
N GLN A 38 -4.38 6.35 -5.84
CA GLN A 38 -5.00 5.17 -5.27
C GLN A 38 -4.06 4.56 -4.23
N ILE A 39 -4.53 4.42 -2.98
CA ILE A 39 -3.74 3.98 -1.82
C ILE A 39 -4.42 2.77 -1.18
N GLY A 40 -3.64 1.80 -0.72
CA GLY A 40 -4.12 0.58 -0.08
C GLY A 40 -3.37 0.24 1.21
N TRP A 41 -4.12 -0.18 2.23
CA TRP A 41 -3.65 -1.03 3.32
C TRP A 41 -4.16 -2.43 3.05
N VAL A 42 -3.26 -3.34 2.67
CA VAL A 42 -3.64 -4.65 2.17
C VAL A 42 -3.30 -5.72 3.19
N ARG A 43 -4.28 -6.58 3.48
CA ARG A 43 -4.12 -7.74 4.35
C ARG A 43 -3.88 -9.01 3.52
N GLY A 44 -2.77 -9.68 3.79
CA GLY A 44 -2.41 -10.93 3.15
C GLY A 44 -3.35 -12.07 3.56
N GLY A 45 -3.78 -12.85 2.58
CA GLY A 45 -4.55 -14.07 2.77
C GLY A 45 -3.78 -15.33 2.35
N GLY A 46 -4.45 -16.49 2.35
CA GLY A 46 -3.88 -17.74 1.85
C GLY A 46 -2.57 -18.11 2.54
N ARG A 47 -1.47 -18.19 1.76
CA ARG A 47 -0.13 -18.51 2.26
C ARG A 47 0.41 -17.56 3.34
N PHE A 48 -0.18 -16.38 3.48
CA PHE A 48 0.18 -15.38 4.48
C PHE A 48 -0.69 -15.45 5.74
N ALA A 49 -1.74 -16.28 5.74
CA ALA A 49 -2.59 -16.46 6.89
C ALA A 49 -1.94 -17.44 7.87
N SER A 50 -1.76 -17.00 9.10
CA SER A 50 -1.26 -17.82 10.20
C SER A 50 -2.14 -17.62 11.44
N SER A 51 -2.20 -18.63 12.30
CA SER A 51 -2.85 -18.47 13.61
C SER A 51 -2.05 -17.46 14.42
N GLY A 52 -2.73 -16.57 15.14
CA GLY A 52 -2.04 -15.66 16.03
C GLY A 52 -1.24 -14.53 15.36
N SER A 53 -1.32 -14.41 14.02
CA SER A 53 -0.56 -13.43 13.24
C SER A 53 -1.34 -12.93 12.03
N VAL A 54 -0.98 -11.75 11.55
CA VAL A 54 -1.53 -11.15 10.33
C VAL A 54 -0.42 -10.60 9.47
N ALA A 55 -0.60 -10.70 8.17
CA ALA A 55 0.33 -10.16 7.20
C ALA A 55 -0.23 -8.88 6.57
N HIS A 56 0.56 -7.83 6.48
CA HIS A 56 0.16 -6.59 5.86
C HIS A 56 1.23 -6.00 4.96
N CYS A 57 0.78 -5.33 3.90
CA CYS A 57 1.60 -4.41 3.14
C CYS A 57 0.80 -3.14 2.85
N VAL A 58 1.49 -2.08 2.48
CA VAL A 58 0.87 -0.84 2.01
C VAL A 58 1.25 -0.61 0.56
N CYS A 59 0.37 0.00 -0.21
CA CYS A 59 0.66 0.29 -1.60
C CYS A 59 0.04 1.62 -2.06
N PHE A 60 0.64 2.22 -3.09
CA PHE A 60 0.01 3.33 -3.80
C PHE A 60 0.38 3.34 -5.28
N ARG A 61 -0.48 3.98 -6.09
CA ARG A 61 -0.31 4.22 -7.52
C ARG A 61 -1.05 5.49 -7.92
N HIS A 62 -0.65 6.13 -9.00
CA HIS A 62 -1.52 7.11 -9.64
C HIS A 62 -2.60 6.39 -10.45
N ALA A 63 -3.84 6.90 -10.42
CA ALA A 63 -5.02 6.23 -10.96
C ALA A 63 -4.96 5.99 -12.47
N PHE A 64 -4.27 6.86 -13.21
CA PHE A 64 -4.12 6.80 -14.66
C PHE A 64 -3.15 5.73 -15.16
N LEU A 65 -2.36 5.12 -14.26
CA LEU A 65 -1.45 4.08 -14.65
C LEU A 65 -2.24 2.86 -15.17
N ARG A 66 -1.63 2.08 -16.04
CA ARG A 66 -2.14 0.77 -16.41
C ARG A 66 -1.83 -0.26 -15.31
N ASP A 67 -2.66 -1.30 -15.22
CA ASP A 67 -2.43 -2.50 -14.43
C ASP A 67 -1.53 -3.50 -15.19
N LYS A 68 -1.30 -4.68 -14.60
CA LYS A 68 -0.53 -5.75 -15.26
C LYS A 68 -1.23 -6.33 -16.49
N GLU A 69 -2.53 -6.11 -16.64
CA GLU A 69 -3.30 -6.49 -17.83
C GLU A 69 -3.35 -5.35 -18.86
N SER A 70 -2.53 -4.30 -18.69
CA SER A 70 -2.45 -3.13 -19.56
C SER A 70 -3.75 -2.29 -19.64
N ARG A 71 -4.59 -2.33 -18.61
CA ARG A 71 -5.83 -1.55 -18.52
C ARG A 71 -5.71 -0.49 -17.45
N ILE A 72 -6.42 0.64 -17.59
CA ILE A 72 -6.53 1.64 -16.51
C ILE A 72 -7.69 1.24 -15.61
N PRO A 73 -7.44 0.85 -14.34
CA PRO A 73 -8.51 0.43 -13.43
C PRO A 73 -9.42 1.61 -13.05
N VAL A 74 -10.73 1.41 -13.17
CA VAL A 74 -11.75 2.41 -12.75
C VAL A 74 -11.79 2.59 -11.22
N LYS A 75 -11.35 1.57 -10.47
CA LYS A 75 -11.29 1.57 -9.01
C LYS A 75 -9.91 1.10 -8.56
N PRO A 76 -9.47 1.45 -7.33
CA PRO A 76 -8.25 0.90 -6.76
C PRO A 76 -8.23 -0.63 -6.87
N PRO A 77 -7.20 -1.22 -7.49
CA PRO A 77 -7.07 -2.66 -7.57
C PRO A 77 -7.00 -3.34 -6.20
N GLY A 78 -7.59 -4.52 -6.06
CA GLY A 78 -7.55 -5.28 -4.80
C GLY A 78 -6.20 -5.95 -4.49
N PHE A 79 -5.26 -5.92 -5.44
CA PHE A 79 -4.05 -6.72 -5.44
C PHE A 79 -2.79 -5.84 -5.47
N PRO A 80 -1.88 -5.93 -4.47
CA PRO A 80 -0.69 -5.07 -4.38
C PRO A 80 0.23 -5.14 -5.59
N GLU A 81 0.29 -6.25 -6.29
CA GLU A 81 1.14 -6.41 -7.47
C GLU A 81 0.76 -5.49 -8.65
N GLN A 82 -0.39 -4.82 -8.58
CA GLN A 82 -0.82 -3.81 -9.55
C GLN A 82 -0.35 -2.38 -9.20
N TYR A 83 0.40 -2.23 -8.11
CA TYR A 83 0.88 -0.95 -7.60
C TYR A 83 2.40 -0.86 -7.73
N PRO A 84 2.98 0.24 -8.25
CA PRO A 84 4.43 0.37 -8.36
C PRO A 84 5.12 0.40 -6.99
N TRP A 85 4.50 1.09 -6.03
CA TRP A 85 5.06 1.29 -4.71
C TRP A 85 4.34 0.39 -3.71
N VAL A 86 5.02 -0.66 -3.29
CA VAL A 86 4.53 -1.61 -2.27
C VAL A 86 5.57 -1.73 -1.18
N PHE A 87 5.14 -1.65 0.09
CA PHE A 87 6.04 -1.67 1.23
C PHE A 87 5.52 -2.56 2.35
N ASP A 88 6.48 -3.09 3.12
CA ASP A 88 6.23 -3.78 4.37
C ASP A 88 5.67 -2.80 5.41
N LEU A 89 4.46 -3.08 5.90
CA LEU A 89 3.82 -2.25 6.91
C LEU A 89 4.58 -2.28 8.24
N GLU A 90 5.22 -3.38 8.59
CA GLU A 90 5.94 -3.57 9.86
C GLU A 90 7.24 -2.76 9.90
N LEU A 91 7.86 -2.53 8.74
CA LEU A 91 9.03 -1.65 8.61
C LEU A 91 8.64 -0.17 8.47
N LEU A 92 7.39 0.10 8.13
CA LEU A 92 6.92 1.46 7.84
C LEU A 92 7.12 2.45 9.00
N PRO A 93 6.85 2.10 10.28
CA PRO A 93 7.06 3.00 11.41
C PRO A 93 8.49 3.53 11.54
N ALA A 94 9.49 2.72 11.21
CA ALA A 94 10.91 3.08 11.28
C ALA A 94 11.45 3.74 10.00
N SER A 95 10.65 3.72 8.92
CA SER A 95 11.05 4.24 7.61
C SER A 95 10.65 5.70 7.39
N THR A 96 11.26 6.31 6.38
CA THR A 96 11.04 7.69 5.96
C THR A 96 10.81 7.78 4.45
N HIS A 97 10.45 8.97 3.96
CA HIS A 97 10.30 9.24 2.52
C HIS A 97 11.56 8.90 1.69
N LYS A 98 12.75 8.84 2.31
CA LYS A 98 13.99 8.44 1.61
C LYS A 98 14.00 6.96 1.26
N ASP A 99 13.31 6.14 2.05
CA ASP A 99 13.19 4.69 1.91
C ASP A 99 12.02 4.29 1.00
N TRP A 100 11.05 5.20 0.84
CA TRP A 100 9.86 5.00 0.03
C TRP A 100 10.15 5.22 -1.45
N ARG A 101 10.85 4.27 -2.06
CA ARG A 101 11.21 4.29 -3.47
C ARG A 101 10.65 3.10 -4.22
N PHE A 102 10.41 3.30 -5.52
CA PHE A 102 10.12 2.20 -6.42
C PHE A 102 11.25 1.15 -6.37
N ASP A 103 10.86 -0.11 -6.27
CA ASP A 103 11.77 -1.26 -6.32
C ASP A 103 11.02 -2.42 -6.98
N ALA A 104 11.45 -2.78 -8.19
CA ALA A 104 10.81 -3.82 -8.97
C ALA A 104 10.89 -5.21 -8.31
N ALA A 105 11.89 -5.47 -7.46
CA ALA A 105 12.01 -6.74 -6.74
C ALA A 105 10.80 -6.99 -5.82
N ARG A 106 10.20 -5.92 -5.29
CA ARG A 106 8.99 -5.99 -4.43
C ARG A 106 7.75 -6.43 -5.19
N LEU A 107 7.71 -6.32 -6.52
CA LEU A 107 6.62 -6.83 -7.35
C LEU A 107 6.73 -8.33 -7.62
N MET A 108 7.94 -8.87 -7.51
CA MET A 108 8.23 -10.30 -7.66
C MET A 108 8.09 -11.04 -6.32
N ASN A 109 8.45 -10.36 -5.23
CA ASN A 109 8.26 -10.83 -3.87
C ASN A 109 7.56 -9.77 -3.03
N LEU A 110 6.23 -9.86 -2.97
CA LEU A 110 5.40 -8.87 -2.26
C LEU A 110 5.82 -8.77 -0.78
N PRO A 111 6.15 -7.56 -0.30
CA PRO A 111 6.70 -7.35 1.04
C PRO A 111 5.59 -7.35 2.09
N TYR A 112 4.97 -8.49 2.32
CA TYR A 112 4.00 -8.65 3.41
C TYR A 112 4.74 -8.84 4.74
N GLY A 113 4.72 -7.80 5.57
CA GLY A 113 5.21 -7.85 6.93
C GLY A 113 4.28 -8.67 7.82
N GLN A 114 4.86 -9.46 8.72
CA GLN A 114 4.13 -10.31 9.65
C GLN A 114 4.07 -9.68 11.03
N TYR A 115 2.85 -9.42 11.51
CA TYR A 115 2.58 -9.00 12.88
C TYR A 115 2.00 -10.15 13.70
N THR A 116 2.74 -10.59 14.71
CA THR A 116 2.30 -11.65 15.64
C THR A 116 1.67 -11.03 16.89
N PHE A 117 0.35 -11.21 17.04
CA PHE A 117 -0.43 -10.71 18.18
C PHE A 117 -0.73 -11.79 19.23
N GLU A 118 -0.43 -13.06 18.93
CA GLU A 118 -0.58 -14.16 19.87
C GLU A 118 0.27 -13.93 21.12
N GLY A 119 -0.28 -14.27 22.28
CA GLY A 119 0.38 -14.01 23.57
C GLY A 119 0.48 -12.53 23.98
N LEU A 120 0.31 -11.56 23.06
CA LEU A 120 0.37 -10.15 23.42
C LEU A 120 -0.83 -9.69 24.24
N ALA A 121 -0.57 -8.73 25.12
CA ALA A 121 -1.57 -8.02 25.90
C ALA A 121 -2.36 -7.05 25.02
N GLY A 122 -3.60 -6.76 25.42
CA GLY A 122 -4.49 -5.91 24.62
C GLY A 122 -4.01 -4.48 24.43
N ALA A 123 -3.38 -3.90 25.46
CA ALA A 123 -2.79 -2.57 25.38
C ALA A 123 -1.65 -2.53 24.34
N THR A 124 -0.74 -3.51 24.37
CA THR A 124 0.37 -3.62 23.40
C THR A 124 -0.13 -3.69 21.97
N VAL A 125 -1.14 -4.52 21.69
CA VAL A 125 -1.72 -4.63 20.33
C VAL A 125 -2.34 -3.31 19.87
N ARG A 126 -3.01 -2.57 20.77
CA ARG A 126 -3.59 -1.27 20.44
C ARG A 126 -2.51 -0.23 20.13
N ASP A 127 -1.46 -0.18 20.93
CA ASP A 127 -0.34 0.75 20.72
C ASP A 127 0.39 0.45 19.41
N ASP A 128 0.62 -0.84 19.14
CA ASP A 128 1.18 -1.33 17.89
C ASP A 128 0.36 -0.94 16.66
N LEU A 129 -0.97 -1.11 16.72
CA LEU A 129 -1.88 -0.73 15.65
C LEU A 129 -1.92 0.79 15.46
N ASN A 130 -1.91 1.58 16.54
CA ASN A 130 -1.84 3.03 16.48
C ASN A 130 -0.54 3.52 15.81
N SER A 131 0.61 2.92 16.17
CA SER A 131 1.90 3.23 15.57
C SER A 131 1.90 2.96 14.06
N ARG A 132 1.36 1.80 13.64
CA ARG A 132 1.21 1.42 12.22
C ARG A 132 0.25 2.33 11.48
N LEU A 133 -0.88 2.71 12.10
CA LEU A 133 -1.80 3.70 11.52
C LEU A 133 -1.11 5.04 11.30
N ALA A 134 -0.41 5.56 12.31
CA ALA A 134 0.31 6.82 12.19
C ALA A 134 1.37 6.76 11.08
N ALA A 135 2.10 5.65 10.96
CA ALA A 135 3.06 5.43 9.88
C ALA A 135 2.39 5.39 8.49
N PHE A 136 1.28 4.66 8.38
CA PHE A 136 0.50 4.60 7.14
C PHE A 136 -0.03 5.96 6.71
N LEU A 137 -0.49 6.79 7.64
CA LEU A 137 -0.98 8.13 7.32
C LEU A 137 0.16 9.03 6.79
N ARG A 138 1.36 8.97 7.39
CA ARG A 138 2.53 9.67 6.84
C ARG A 138 2.90 9.19 5.45
N TYR A 139 2.83 7.88 5.23
CA TYR A 139 3.05 7.28 3.91
C TYR A 139 2.01 7.75 2.89
N ALA A 140 0.72 7.82 3.28
CA ALA A 140 -0.35 8.30 2.42
C ALA A 140 -0.15 9.79 2.07
N ASP A 141 0.23 10.63 3.04
CA ASP A 141 0.53 12.05 2.79
C ASP A 141 1.70 12.21 1.81
N TRP A 142 2.75 11.41 1.95
CA TRP A 142 3.85 11.39 0.99
C TRP A 142 3.40 10.91 -0.40
N ALA A 143 2.61 9.83 -0.48
CA ALA A 143 2.08 9.32 -1.73
C ALA A 143 1.26 10.38 -2.49
N LEU A 144 0.49 11.20 -1.76
CA LEU A 144 -0.26 12.33 -2.31
C LEU A 144 0.63 13.49 -2.78
N SER A 145 1.81 13.64 -2.18
CA SER A 145 2.79 14.67 -2.56
C SER A 145 3.71 14.27 -3.72
N LEU A 146 3.77 12.98 -4.08
CA LEU A 146 4.73 12.49 -5.07
C LEU A 146 4.34 12.98 -6.47
N THR A 147 5.18 13.82 -7.07
CA THR A 147 4.90 14.34 -8.41
C THR A 147 5.13 13.30 -9.50
N ALA A 148 4.54 13.51 -10.67
CA ALA A 148 4.83 12.70 -11.85
C ALA A 148 6.33 12.70 -12.21
N SER A 149 7.01 13.84 -12.04
CA SER A 149 8.45 13.95 -12.30
C SER A 149 9.27 13.07 -11.34
N ASP A 150 8.95 13.11 -10.04
CA ASP A 150 9.62 12.27 -9.03
C ASP A 150 9.36 10.79 -9.26
N ALA A 151 8.12 10.43 -9.61
CA ALA A 151 7.76 9.07 -9.98
C ALA A 151 8.57 8.56 -11.19
N VAL A 152 8.67 9.37 -12.24
CA VAL A 152 9.48 9.06 -13.43
C VAL A 152 10.95 8.89 -13.06
N ALA A 153 11.50 9.76 -12.20
CA ALA A 153 12.88 9.66 -11.75
C ALA A 153 13.16 8.34 -11.02
N GLN A 154 12.21 7.83 -10.22
CA GLN A 154 12.34 6.55 -9.55
C GLN A 154 12.21 5.35 -10.49
N LEU A 155 11.33 5.43 -11.50
CA LEU A 155 11.05 4.33 -12.42
C LEU A 155 12.10 4.16 -13.53
N ARG A 156 12.73 5.26 -13.98
CA ARG A 156 13.59 5.28 -15.17
C ARG A 156 14.70 4.23 -15.14
N GLY A 157 15.32 4.02 -13.99
CA GLY A 157 16.42 3.05 -13.83
C GLY A 157 16.01 1.59 -13.99
N PHE A 158 14.71 1.28 -14.04
CA PHE A 158 14.20 -0.09 -14.12
C PHE A 158 13.50 -0.40 -15.45
N ALA A 159 13.40 0.58 -16.35
CA ALA A 159 12.61 0.47 -17.59
C ALA A 159 13.15 -0.57 -18.57
N GLU A 160 14.47 -0.77 -18.58
CA GLU A 160 15.14 -1.71 -19.49
C GLU A 160 14.91 -3.17 -19.05
N ASP A 161 14.91 -3.41 -17.74
CA ASP A 161 14.85 -4.76 -17.17
C ASP A 161 13.42 -5.20 -16.81
N TYR A 162 12.50 -4.25 -16.57
CA TYR A 162 11.16 -4.53 -16.06
C TYR A 162 10.10 -3.93 -16.97
N TRP A 163 9.42 -4.81 -17.73
CA TRP A 163 8.37 -4.41 -18.68
C TRP A 163 7.29 -3.53 -18.02
N ILE A 164 6.87 -3.84 -16.79
CA ILE A 164 5.84 -3.07 -16.09
C ILE A 164 6.30 -1.65 -15.73
N ALA A 165 7.59 -1.48 -15.40
CA ALA A 165 8.17 -0.15 -15.15
C ALA A 165 8.18 0.70 -16.43
N ARG A 166 8.51 0.09 -17.58
CA ARG A 166 8.40 0.73 -18.90
C ARG A 166 6.96 1.15 -19.22
N HIS A 167 5.98 0.27 -19.00
CA HIS A 167 4.56 0.60 -19.22
C HIS A 167 4.12 1.81 -18.39
N TRP A 168 4.50 1.88 -17.12
CA TRP A 168 4.17 3.03 -16.28
C TRP A 168 4.89 4.31 -16.73
N LEU A 169 6.14 4.22 -17.19
CA LEU A 169 6.85 5.38 -17.75
C LEU A 169 6.16 5.93 -19.00
N GLU A 170 5.66 5.06 -19.89
CA GLU A 170 4.84 5.46 -21.03
C GLU A 170 3.56 6.19 -20.57
N ASP A 171 2.90 5.70 -19.50
CA ASP A 171 1.70 6.34 -18.94
C ASP A 171 2.01 7.74 -18.41
N TYR A 172 3.15 7.92 -17.75
CA TYR A 172 3.60 9.24 -17.29
C TYR A 172 3.92 10.17 -18.46
N ALA A 173 4.58 9.66 -19.51
CA ALA A 173 4.89 10.44 -20.70
C ALA A 173 3.62 10.93 -21.41
N GLY A 174 2.63 10.04 -21.61
CA GLY A 174 1.36 10.40 -22.25
C GLY A 174 0.53 11.43 -21.47
N ARG A 175 0.77 11.57 -20.15
CA ARG A 175 0.15 12.63 -19.34
C ARG A 175 0.82 14.00 -19.46
N ALA A 176 2.12 14.06 -19.73
CA ALA A 176 2.81 15.33 -19.95
C ALA A 176 2.28 16.06 -21.19
N ASP A 177 1.74 15.30 -22.14
CA ASP A 177 1.17 15.79 -23.41
C ASP A 177 -0.32 16.14 -23.34
N THR A 178 -0.98 15.96 -22.18
CA THR A 178 -2.40 16.27 -21.99
C THR A 178 -2.56 17.36 -20.92
N PRO A 179 -2.81 18.63 -21.29
CA PRO A 179 -3.12 19.66 -20.31
C PRO A 179 -4.45 19.34 -19.62
N ILE A 180 -4.52 19.62 -18.31
CA ILE A 180 -5.76 19.59 -17.52
C ILE A 180 -6.68 20.73 -17.96
#